data_AF-A0A9P4LM99-F1
#
_entry.id   AF-A0A9P4LM99-F1
#
_cell.length_a   1.000
_cell.length_b   1.000
_cell.length_c   1.000
_cell.angle_alpha   90.00
_cell.angle_beta   90.00
_cell.angle_gamma   90.00
#
_symmetry.space_group_name_H-M   'P 1'
#
loop_
_entity.id
_entity.type
_entity.pdbx_description
1 polymer ?
#
loop_
_entity_poly.entity_id
_entity_poly.type
_entity_poly.pdbx_seq_one_letter_code
_entity_poly.pdbx_strand_id
1 'polypeptide(L)'
;MPSAKIPKKRTYLNFFEHGCVGSYMSPGQWRDPNDTGESKDRLSYWLNLARAAERGKISFMFFADSYSTFNIFGGSPDAVLRWGSQFAVIDPMVIIPAMASVTKSLGSFLNFRDAD
;
A
#
# COMPACT_ATOMS: atom_id res chain seq x y z
N MET A 1 -33.59 -7.46 -36.66
CA MET A 1 -33.73 -6.89 -35.30
C MET A 1 -32.45 -6.16 -34.94
N PRO A 2 -32.49 -4.98 -34.29
CA PRO A 2 -31.27 -4.28 -33.88
C PRO A 2 -30.57 -5.10 -32.78
N SER A 3 -29.27 -5.37 -32.97
CA SER A 3 -28.44 -6.00 -31.94
C SER A 3 -28.31 -5.07 -30.73
N ALA A 4 -28.68 -5.54 -29.54
CA ALA A 4 -28.51 -4.79 -28.32
C ALA A 4 -27.01 -4.57 -28.04
N LYS A 5 -26.58 -3.30 -27.90
CA LYS A 5 -25.21 -2.97 -27.51
C LYS A 5 -24.94 -3.45 -26.08
N ILE A 6 -24.05 -4.42 -25.93
CA ILE A 6 -23.57 -4.88 -24.62
C ILE A 6 -22.74 -3.74 -23.98
N PRO A 7 -23.03 -3.32 -22.74
CA PRO A 7 -22.26 -2.30 -22.05
C PRO A 7 -20.77 -2.69 -21.95
N LYS A 8 -19.87 -1.74 -22.24
CA LYS A 8 -18.42 -1.95 -22.08
C LYS A 8 -18.10 -2.09 -20.58
N LYS A 9 -17.53 -3.23 -20.19
CA LYS A 9 -17.02 -3.44 -18.83
C LYS A 9 -15.76 -2.59 -18.61
N ARG A 10 -15.65 -1.98 -17.44
CA ARG A 10 -14.47 -1.20 -17.02
C ARG A 10 -13.69 -1.98 -15.97
N THR A 11 -12.38 -2.11 -16.16
CA THR A 11 -11.47 -2.62 -15.14
C THR A 11 -11.04 -1.45 -14.26
N TYR A 12 -11.10 -1.66 -12.94
CA TYR A 12 -10.54 -0.73 -11.96
C TYR A 12 -9.14 -1.20 -11.62
N LEU A 13 -8.19 -0.28 -11.66
CA LEU A 13 -6.81 -0.52 -11.25
C LEU A 13 -6.60 0.15 -9.89
N ASN A 14 -6.04 -0.61 -8.96
CA ASN A 14 -5.77 -0.16 -7.61
C ASN A 14 -4.28 -0.31 -7.32
N PHE A 15 -3.73 0.60 -6.54
CA PHE A 15 -2.43 0.40 -5.92
C PHE A 15 -2.63 -0.34 -4.60
N PHE A 16 -1.75 -1.29 -4.33
CA PHE A 16 -1.77 -2.10 -3.12
C PHE A 16 -0.53 -1.78 -2.32
N GLU A 17 -0.74 -1.20 -1.13
CA GLU A 17 0.32 -0.63 -0.32
C GLU A 17 0.24 -1.02 1.15
N HIS A 18 1.37 -0.90 1.81
CA HIS A 18 1.54 -1.14 3.23
C HIS A 18 2.55 -0.13 3.80
N GLY A 19 2.26 0.41 4.98
CA GLY A 19 3.03 1.49 5.60
C GLY A 19 4.42 1.11 6.12
N CYS A 20 4.94 -0.08 5.78
CA CYS A 20 6.26 -0.51 6.23
C CYS A 20 7.38 -0.02 5.29
N VAL A 21 8.49 0.40 5.90
CA VAL A 21 9.72 0.90 5.23
C VAL A 21 10.52 -0.23 4.54
N GLY A 22 10.35 -1.47 4.99
CA GLY A 22 11.00 -2.64 4.39
C GLY A 22 10.10 -3.40 3.41
N SER A 23 10.13 -4.73 3.48
CA SER A 23 9.39 -5.58 2.55
C SER A 23 7.91 -5.65 2.88
N TYR A 24 7.06 -5.28 1.91
CA TYR A 24 5.66 -5.69 1.94
C TYR A 24 5.45 -7.05 1.26
N MET A 25 5.33 -7.06 -0.07
CA MET A 25 5.06 -8.27 -0.87
C MET A 25 6.32 -8.92 -1.47
N SER A 26 7.45 -8.24 -1.40
CA SER A 26 8.67 -8.61 -2.13
C SER A 26 9.90 -8.62 -1.20
N PRO A 27 10.10 -9.71 -0.42
CA PRO A 27 11.22 -9.82 0.50
C PRO A 27 12.57 -9.59 -0.18
N GLY A 28 13.33 -8.63 0.34
CA GLY A 28 14.65 -8.25 -0.17
C GLY A 28 14.67 -7.17 -1.25
N GLN A 29 13.52 -6.76 -1.81
CA GLN A 29 13.47 -5.70 -2.84
C GLN A 29 14.04 -4.37 -2.33
N TRP A 30 13.89 -4.08 -1.04
CA TRP A 30 14.45 -2.89 -0.39
C TRP A 30 15.98 -2.74 -0.53
N ARG A 31 16.69 -3.79 -0.96
CA ARG A 31 18.14 -3.75 -1.23
C ARG A 31 18.47 -3.24 -2.63
N ASP A 32 17.48 -3.13 -3.52
CA ASP A 32 17.69 -2.51 -4.83
C ASP A 32 17.99 -1.01 -4.63
N PRO A 33 19.08 -0.48 -5.21
CA PRO A 33 19.43 0.93 -5.06
C PRO A 33 18.38 1.91 -5.64
N ASN A 34 17.42 1.41 -6.43
CA ASN A 34 16.31 2.19 -6.97
C ASN A 34 15.01 2.04 -6.17
N ASP A 35 14.97 1.16 -5.17
CA ASP A 35 13.80 1.03 -4.30
C ASP A 35 13.71 2.25 -3.37
N THR A 36 12.55 2.88 -3.35
CA THR A 36 12.30 4.07 -2.51
C THR A 36 11.48 3.76 -1.27
N GLY A 37 11.28 2.48 -0.95
CA GLY A 37 10.46 2.01 0.17
C GLY A 37 10.94 2.53 1.51
N GLU A 38 12.24 2.78 1.66
CA GLU A 38 12.80 3.34 2.88
C GLU A 38 12.24 4.75 3.22
N SER A 39 11.80 5.49 2.21
CA SER A 39 11.27 6.85 2.36
C SER A 39 9.78 6.89 2.75
N LYS A 40 9.13 5.74 2.95
CA LYS A 40 7.74 5.66 3.42
C LYS A 40 7.52 6.32 4.78
N ASP A 41 8.58 6.53 5.57
CA ASP A 41 8.55 7.31 6.81
C ASP A 41 8.47 8.84 6.60
N ARG A 42 8.46 9.30 5.34
CA ARG A 42 8.29 10.71 4.96
C ARG A 42 6.94 10.93 4.31
N LEU A 43 6.26 11.99 4.75
CA LEU A 43 4.99 12.43 4.17
C LEU A 43 5.11 12.71 2.65
N SER A 44 6.26 13.20 2.20
CA SER A 44 6.51 13.49 0.78
C SER A 44 6.36 12.26 -0.12
N TYR A 45 6.73 11.05 0.35
CA TYR A 45 6.53 9.80 -0.38
C TYR A 45 5.06 9.62 -0.73
N TRP A 46 4.19 9.68 0.29
CA TRP A 46 2.76 9.47 0.16
C TRP A 46 2.06 10.53 -0.69
N LEU A 47 2.42 11.81 -0.52
CA LEU A 47 1.87 12.89 -1.34
C LEU A 47 2.26 12.72 -2.82
N ASN A 48 3.50 12.29 -3.10
CA ASN A 48 3.96 12.06 -4.46
C ASN A 48 3.31 10.82 -5.08
N LEU A 49 3.13 9.75 -4.29
CA LEU A 49 2.41 8.54 -4.69
C LEU A 49 0.95 8.85 -5.02
N ALA A 50 0.26 9.64 -4.19
CA ALA A 50 -1.12 10.06 -4.43
C ALA A 50 -1.26 10.84 -5.74
N ARG A 51 -0.34 11.80 -5.99
CA ARG A 51 -0.31 12.55 -7.26
C ARG A 51 -0.03 11.65 -8.45
N ALA A 52 0.85 10.66 -8.31
CA ALA A 52 1.13 9.69 -9.37
C ALA A 52 -0.10 8.81 -9.67
N ALA A 53 -0.78 8.32 -8.64
CA ALA A 53 -1.99 7.52 -8.75
C ALA A 53 -3.13 8.30 -9.45
N GLU A 54 -3.37 9.56 -9.06
CA GLU A 54 -4.38 10.42 -9.70
C GLU A 54 -4.04 10.68 -11.19
N ARG A 55 -2.78 11.01 -11.52
CA ARG A 55 -2.34 11.16 -12.92
C ARG A 55 -2.50 9.87 -13.72
N GLY A 56 -2.25 8.73 -13.08
CA GLY A 56 -2.40 7.39 -13.66
C GLY A 56 -3.85 6.89 -13.76
N LYS A 57 -4.84 7.66 -13.29
CA LYS A 57 -6.26 7.27 -13.21
C LYS A 57 -6.48 5.97 -12.42
N ILE A 58 -5.64 5.75 -11.41
CA ILE A 58 -5.83 4.70 -10.42
C ILE A 58 -7.13 4.99 -9.68
N SER A 59 -7.90 3.94 -9.44
CA SER A 59 -9.24 4.04 -8.88
C SER A 59 -9.18 4.15 -7.37
N PHE A 60 -8.39 3.27 -6.73
CA PHE A 60 -8.22 3.25 -5.28
C PHE A 60 -6.78 2.98 -4.86
N MET A 61 -6.37 3.59 -3.76
CA MET A 61 -5.29 3.10 -2.92
C MET A 61 -5.87 2.08 -1.94
N PHE A 62 -5.33 0.87 -1.93
CA PHE A 62 -5.68 -0.16 -0.95
C PHE A 62 -4.52 -0.27 0.03
N PHE A 63 -4.77 0.05 1.29
CA PHE A 63 -3.81 -0.10 2.38
C PHE A 63 -4.10 -1.40 3.12
N ALA A 64 -3.11 -2.27 3.18
CA ALA A 64 -3.07 -3.34 4.16
C ALA A 64 -2.45 -2.82 5.46
N ASP A 65 -2.86 -3.38 6.59
CA ASP A 65 -2.33 -3.02 7.89
C ASP A 65 -2.42 -4.18 8.89
N SER A 66 -1.53 -4.15 9.88
CA SER A 66 -1.47 -5.11 10.99
C SER A 66 -0.79 -4.49 12.22
N TYR A 67 -1.39 -4.62 13.39
CA TYR A 67 -0.82 -4.13 14.66
C TYR A 67 0.21 -5.08 15.29
N SER A 68 0.29 -6.31 14.81
CA SER A 68 1.15 -7.36 15.35
C SER A 68 2.14 -7.87 14.30
N THR A 69 3.30 -8.35 14.77
CA THR A 69 4.31 -8.97 13.91
C THR A 69 4.05 -10.47 13.73
N PHE A 70 4.56 -11.05 12.64
CA PHE A 70 4.56 -12.49 12.45
C PHE A 70 5.68 -13.15 13.27
N ASN A 71 5.39 -14.29 13.90
CA ASN A 71 6.33 -15.05 14.75
C ASN A 71 6.24 -16.58 14.56
N ILE A 72 5.46 -17.06 13.60
CA ILE A 72 5.25 -18.51 13.36
C ILE A 72 6.56 -19.17 12.92
N PHE A 73 7.26 -18.57 11.96
CA PHE A 73 8.50 -19.12 11.44
C PHE A 73 9.63 -18.98 12.47
N GLY A 74 10.21 -20.11 12.88
CA GLY A 74 11.26 -20.14 13.92
C GLY A 74 10.75 -19.90 15.34
N GLY A 75 9.43 -19.75 15.54
CA GLY A 75 8.83 -19.50 16.84
C GLY A 75 9.18 -18.13 17.45
N SER A 76 9.74 -17.22 16.66
CA SER A 76 10.13 -15.87 17.08
C SER A 76 9.96 -14.86 15.93
N PRO A 77 9.83 -13.55 16.21
CA PRO A 77 9.77 -12.53 15.17
C PRO A 77 11.13 -12.22 14.53
N ASP A 78 12.22 -12.90 14.90
CA ASP A 78 13.58 -12.53 14.51
C ASP A 78 13.78 -12.49 12.99
N ALA A 79 13.13 -13.41 12.26
CA ALA A 79 13.19 -13.42 10.81
C ALA A 79 12.52 -12.17 10.21
N VAL A 80 11.35 -11.80 10.72
CA VAL A 80 10.58 -10.63 10.28
C VAL A 80 11.38 -9.35 10.51
N LEU A 81 11.96 -9.21 11.71
CA LEU A 81 12.80 -8.08 12.09
C LEU A 81 14.07 -7.99 11.23
N ARG A 82 14.78 -9.11 11.06
CA ARG A 82 16.03 -9.16 10.27
C ARG A 82 15.82 -8.78 8.81
N TRP A 83 14.65 -9.12 8.26
CA TRP A 83 14.34 -8.87 6.85
C TRP A 83 13.49 -7.61 6.63
N GLY A 84 13.12 -6.90 7.70
CA GLY A 84 12.28 -5.70 7.66
C GLY A 84 10.91 -5.97 7.02
N SER A 85 10.37 -7.17 7.16
CA SER A 85 9.14 -7.57 6.46
C SER A 85 7.92 -7.16 7.26
N GLN A 86 7.02 -6.34 6.71
CA GLN A 86 5.74 -5.99 7.37
C GLN A 86 5.90 -5.55 8.85
N PHE A 87 6.97 -4.82 9.17
CA PHE A 87 7.27 -4.34 10.52
C PHE A 87 7.46 -2.82 10.54
N ALA A 88 7.32 -2.21 11.72
CA ALA A 88 7.37 -0.76 11.92
C ALA A 88 6.44 -0.02 10.93
N VAL A 89 5.19 -0.45 10.91
CA VAL A 89 4.16 0.02 9.98
C VAL A 89 3.62 1.36 10.46
N ILE A 90 3.48 2.31 9.55
CA ILE A 90 2.78 3.56 9.81
C ILE A 90 1.27 3.31 9.68
N ASP A 91 0.51 3.74 10.68
CA ASP A 91 -0.95 3.71 10.63
C ASP A 91 -1.44 4.51 9.41
N PRO A 92 -2.08 3.88 8.42
CA PRO A 92 -2.55 4.55 7.21
C PRO A 92 -3.63 5.60 7.49
N MET A 93 -4.33 5.55 8.63
CA MET A 93 -5.34 6.55 9.01
C MET A 93 -4.76 7.97 9.12
N VAL A 94 -3.46 8.10 9.44
CA VAL A 94 -2.80 9.42 9.49
C VAL A 94 -2.35 9.91 8.11
N ILE A 95 -2.13 8.99 7.17
CA ILE A 95 -1.63 9.28 5.82
C ILE A 95 -2.78 9.60 4.85
N ILE A 96 -3.89 8.86 4.94
CA ILE A 96 -5.03 8.97 4.01
C ILE A 96 -5.54 10.42 3.88
N PRO A 97 -5.80 11.19 4.97
CA PRO A 97 -6.26 12.58 4.85
C PRO A 97 -5.24 13.48 4.15
N ALA A 98 -3.95 13.25 4.38
CA ALA A 98 -2.90 14.04 3.74
C ALA A 98 -2.83 13.74 2.23
N MET A 99 -2.94 12.48 1.82
CA MET A 99 -3.04 12.12 0.40
C MET A 99 -4.29 12.70 -0.25
N ALA A 100 -5.44 12.66 0.43
CA ALA A 100 -6.69 13.24 -0.05
C ALA A 100 -6.56 14.74 -0.35
N SER A 101 -5.73 15.47 0.41
CA SER A 101 -5.50 16.92 0.20
C SER A 101 -4.86 17.28 -1.15
N VAL A 102 -4.23 16.32 -1.85
CA VAL A 102 -3.54 16.54 -3.14
C VAL A 102 -4.20 15.79 -4.31
N THR A 103 -5.36 15.18 -4.09
CA THR A 103 -6.11 14.40 -5.09
C THR A 103 -7.55 14.87 -5.18
N LYS A 104 -8.25 14.51 -6.28
CA LYS A 104 -9.65 14.90 -6.48
C LYS A 104 -10.59 13.71 -6.64
N SER A 105 -10.10 12.62 -7.23
CA SER A 105 -10.93 11.46 -7.57
C SER A 105 -10.38 10.13 -7.07
N LEU A 106 -9.13 10.09 -6.61
CA LEU A 106 -8.54 8.90 -6.01
C LEU A 106 -9.30 8.49 -4.74
N GLY A 107 -9.87 7.28 -4.76
CA GLY A 107 -10.44 6.67 -3.57
C GLY A 107 -9.37 6.01 -2.68
N SER A 108 -9.69 5.77 -1.41
CA SER A 108 -8.84 5.01 -0.49
C SER A 108 -9.65 3.95 0.24
N PHE A 109 -9.08 2.76 0.40
CA PHE A 109 -9.63 1.65 1.17
C PHE A 109 -8.58 1.16 2.17
N LEU A 110 -9.01 0.80 3.36
CA LEU A 110 -8.16 0.29 4.43
C LEU A 110 -8.67 -1.07 4.90
N ASN A 111 -7.76 -2.06 4.93
CA ASN A 111 -8.00 -3.33 5.57
C ASN A 111 -7.28 -3.40 6.91
N PHE A 112 -8.03 -3.67 7.98
CA PHE A 112 -7.47 -4.04 9.26
C PHE A 112 -7.44 -5.55 9.39
N ARG A 113 -6.31 -6.08 9.85
CA ARG A 113 -6.20 -7.46 10.30
C ARG A 113 -5.64 -7.47 11.72
N ASP A 114 -6.46 -7.96 12.64
CA ASP A 114 -5.97 -8.38 13.95
C ASP A 114 -5.20 -9.69 13.79
N ALA A 115 -4.03 -9.78 14.44
CA ALA A 115 -3.34 -11.06 14.53
C ALA A 115 -3.90 -11.81 15.72
N ASP A 116 -4.69 -12.85 15.44
CA ASP A 116 -4.96 -13.95 16.37
C ASP A 116 -3.71 -14.82 16.55
#